data_AF-A0A655SDB7-F1
#
_entry.id   AF-A0A655SDB7-F1
#
_cell.length_a   1.000
_cell.length_b   1.000
_cell.length_c   1.000
_cell.angle_alpha   90.00
_cell.angle_beta   90.00
_cell.angle_gamma   90.00
#
_symmetry.space_group_name_H-M   'P 1'
#
loop_
_entity.id
_entity.type
_entity.pdbx_description
1 polymer ?
#
loop_
_entity_poly.entity_id
_entity_poly.type
_entity_poly.pdbx_seq_one_letter_code
_entity_poly.pdbx_strand_id
1 'polypeptide(L)' 'MGVLKGRSAIRLFNKFPHIRKKLWGNHFWARGYFVDTVGVNEEIIRRYVRHQDKKELEQEQQLELLRD' A
#
# COMPACT_ATOMS: atom_id res chain seq x y z
N MET A 1 -10.62 3.47 -5.96
CA MET A 1 -9.94 3.45 -4.64
C MET A 1 -9.04 4.65 -4.32
N GLY A 2 -8.58 5.44 -5.30
CA GLY A 2 -7.69 6.59 -5.04
C GLY A 2 -8.25 7.64 -4.08
N VAL A 3 -9.53 8.03 -4.23
CA VAL A 3 -10.17 9.01 -3.34
C VAL A 3 -10.25 8.51 -1.90
N LEU A 4 -10.69 7.26 -1.69
CA LEU A 4 -10.83 6.68 -0.35
C LEU A 4 -9.47 6.54 0.34
N LYS A 5 -8.48 5.97 -0.35
CA LYS A 5 -7.11 5.81 0.17
C LYS A 5 -6.44 7.17 0.43
N GLY A 6 -6.58 8.12 -0.49
CA GLY A 6 -6.00 9.46 -0.36
C GLY A 6 -6.61 10.28 0.78
N ARG A 7 -7.96 10.39 0.82
CA ARG A 7 -8.63 11.16 1.88
C ARG A 7 -8.44 10.57 3.27
N SER A 8 -8.43 9.24 3.39
CA SER A 8 -8.15 8.57 4.67
C SER A 8 -6.72 8.81 5.14
N ALA A 9 -5.72 8.71 4.26
CA ALA A 9 -4.33 9.01 4.57
C ALA A 9 -4.14 10.46 5.04
N ILE A 10 -4.71 11.44 4.32
CA ILE A 10 -4.65 12.86 4.70
C ILE A 10 -5.25 13.09 6.08
N ARG A 11 -6.45 12.55 6.33
CA ARG A 11 -7.12 12.68 7.64
C ARG A 11 -6.30 12.07 8.76
N LEU A 12 -5.68 10.92 8.53
CA LEU A 12 -4.88 10.24 9.55
C LEU A 12 -3.58 10.98 9.84
N PHE A 13 -2.88 11.47 8.82
CA PHE A 13 -1.67 12.28 9.02
C PHE A 13 -1.95 13.60 9.73
N ASN A 14 -3.10 14.23 9.47
CA ASN A 14 -3.51 15.44 10.19
C ASN A 14 -3.84 15.16 11.65
N LYS A 15 -4.49 14.02 11.94
CA LYS A 15 -4.84 13.63 13.31
C LYS A 15 -3.62 13.15 14.10
N PHE A 16 -2.68 12.48 13.44
CA PHE A 16 -1.50 11.89 14.06
C PHE A 16 -0.22 12.34 13.34
N PRO A 17 0.24 13.58 13.52
CA PRO A 17 1.40 14.08 12.78
C PRO A 17 2.68 13.24 12.98
N HIS A 18 2.79 12.57 14.13
CA HIS A 18 3.95 11.74 14.49
C HIS A 18 4.10 10.47 13.64
N ILE A 19 3.03 9.94 13.02
CA ILE A 19 3.14 8.73 12.18
C ILE A 19 3.76 9.03 10.81
N ARG A 20 3.78 10.30 10.39
CA ARG A 20 4.32 10.74 9.10
C ARG A 20 5.83 10.47 8.98
N LYS A 21 6.55 10.49 10.10
CA LYS A 21 7.99 10.15 10.16
C LYS A 21 8.26 8.65 10.25
N LYS A 22 7.27 7.86 10.69
CA LYS A 22 7.40 6.41 10.90
C LYS A 22 6.99 5.58 9.68
N LEU A 23 6.12 6.10 8.82
CA LEU A 23 5.57 5.37 7.68
C LEU A 23 6.23 5.84 6.38
N TRP A 24 7.09 4.96 5.83
CA TRP A 24 7.69 4.94 4.49
C TRP A 24 7.61 6.26 3.70
N GLY A 25 8.21 7.33 4.21
CA GLY A 25 8.33 8.59 3.49
C GLY A 25 7.01 9.19 3.00
N ASN A 26 5.97 9.23 3.84
CA ASN A 26 4.64 9.78 3.54
C ASN A 26 3.70 8.85 2.73
N HIS A 27 4.09 7.59 2.52
CA HIS A 27 3.21 6.55 1.95
C HIS A 27 2.46 5.82 3.07
N PHE A 28 1.13 6.02 3.13
CA PHE A 28 0.28 5.37 4.14
C PHE A 28 -0.29 4.02 3.68
N TRP A 29 -0.63 3.92 2.39
CA TRP A 29 -1.21 2.71 1.80
C TRP A 29 -0.27 2.17 0.72
N ALA A 30 -0.21 0.84 0.60
CA ALA A 30 0.35 0.15 -0.57
C ALA A 30 -0.26 0.68 -1.87
N ARG A 31 0.41 0.54 -3.01
CA ARG A 31 -0.11 1.09 -4.29
C ARG A 31 -1.37 0.34 -4.75
N GLY A 32 -1.38 -0.98 -4.62
CA GLY A 32 -2.48 -1.85 -5.00
C GLY A 32 -3.72 -1.74 -4.12
N TYR A 33 -4.81 -2.35 -4.59
CA TYR A 33 -5.98 -2.66 -3.78
C TYR A 33 -6.62 -3.96 -4.26
N PHE A 34 -7.36 -4.61 -3.39
CA PHE A 34 -8.18 -5.78 -3.70
C PHE A 34 -9.65 -5.44 -3.44
N VAL A 35 -10.55 -5.93 -4.30
CA VAL A 35 -12.00 -5.75 -4.19
C VAL A 35 -12.70 -7.00 -4.70
N ASP A 36 -13.75 -7.39 -4.01
CA ASP A 36 -14.64 -8.48 -4.40
C ASP A 36 -16.10 -8.09 -4.08
N THR A 37 -17.07 -8.75 -4.71
CA THR A 37 -18.50 -8.40 -4.63
C THR A 37 -19.21 -9.16 -3.52
N VAL A 38 -19.21 -10.50 -3.54
CA VAL A 38 -19.57 -11.38 -2.41
C VAL A 38 -18.96 -12.76 -2.69
N GLY A 39 -18.16 -13.32 -1.76
CA GLY A 39 -17.52 -14.64 -1.97
C GLY A 39 -16.06 -14.76 -1.50
N VAL A 40 -15.50 -13.70 -0.92
CA VAL A 40 -14.11 -13.71 -0.48
C VAL A 40 -13.86 -14.70 0.65
N ASN A 41 -12.72 -15.39 0.59
CA ASN A 41 -12.19 -16.19 1.68
C ASN A 41 -10.82 -15.65 2.12
N GLU A 42 -10.38 -16.07 3.31
CA GLU A 42 -9.11 -15.64 3.90
C GLU A 42 -7.89 -16.01 3.04
N GLU A 43 -7.96 -17.16 2.34
CA GLU A 43 -6.88 -17.65 1.50
C GLU A 43 -6.59 -16.70 0.33
N ILE A 44 -7.63 -16.20 -0.33
CA ILE A 44 -7.53 -15.26 -1.44
C ILE A 44 -6.92 -13.93 -0.96
N ILE A 45 -7.36 -13.42 0.19
CA ILE A 45 -6.81 -12.19 0.77
C ILE A 45 -5.32 -12.38 1.09
N ARG A 46 -4.95 -13.49 1.73
CA ARG A 46 -3.56 -13.80 2.07
C ARG A 46 -2.69 -13.92 0.81
N ARG A 47 -3.22 -14.55 -0.24
CA ARG A 47 -2.53 -14.65 -1.54
C ARG A 47 -2.33 -13.26 -2.17
N TYR A 48 -3.34 -12.40 -2.11
CA TYR A 48 -3.23 -11.03 -2.62
C TYR A 48 -2.13 -10.25 -1.90
N VAL A 49 -2.09 -10.31 -0.56
CA VAL A 49 -1.06 -9.61 0.25
C VAL A 49 0.33 -10.09 -0.12
N ARG A 50 0.58 -11.41 -0.11
CA ARG A 50 1.91 -11.98 -0.47
C ARG A 50 2.36 -11.60 -1.87
N HIS A 51 1.42 -11.58 -2.82
CA HIS A 51 1.71 -11.19 -4.20
C HIS A 51 2.02 -9.70 -4.33
N GLN A 52 1.33 -8.87 -3.56
CA GLN A 52 1.57 -7.43 -3.54
C GLN A 52 2.95 -7.11 -2.97
N ASP A 53 3.34 -7.76 -1.87
CA ASP A 53 4.66 -7.57 -1.25
C ASP A 53 5.80 -7.94 -2.23
N LYS A 54 5.65 -9.08 -2.93
CA LYS A 54 6.63 -9.51 -3.94
C LYS A 54 6.76 -8.49 -5.08
N LYS A 55 5.64 -7.98 -5.59
CA LYS A 55 5.65 -6.98 -6.66
C LYS A 55 6.25 -5.66 -6.24
N GLU A 56 6.04 -5.24 -4.99
CA GLU A 56 6.63 -4.00 -4.47
C GLU A 56 8.15 -4.14 -4.37
N LEU A 57 8.66 -5.28 -3.88
CA LEU A 57 10.10 -5.56 -3.86
C LEU A 57 10.73 -5.56 -5.26
N GLU A 58 10.09 -6.25 -6.23
CA GLU A 58 10.57 -6.27 -7.61
C GLU A 58 10.63 -4.87 -8.23
N GLN A 59 9.62 -4.03 -7.93
CA GLN A 59 9.58 -2.65 -8.40
C GLN A 59 10.65 -1.78 -7.75
N GLU A 60 10.92 -1.95 -6.45
CA GLU A 60 11.99 -1.25 -5.75
C GLU A 60 13.35 -1.61 -6.35
N GLN A 61 13.64 -2.89 -6.56
CA GLN A 61 14.88 -3.35 -7.21
C GLN A 61 15.04 -2.79 -8.63
N GLN A 62 13.97 -2.77 -9.43
CA GLN A 62 14.02 -2.16 -10.76
C GLN A 62 14.30 -0.65 -10.71
N LEU A 63 13.71 0.06 -9.73
CA LEU A 63 13.96 1.49 -9.55
C LEU A 63 15.38 1.78 -9.07
N GLU A 64 16.01 0.88 -8.32
CA GLU A 64 17.41 0.98 -7.92
C GLU A 64 18.34 0.81 -9.13
N LEU A 65 18.11 -0.21 -9.97
CA LEU A 65 18.90 -0.46 -11.17
C LEU A 65 18.83 0.67 -12.20
N LEU A 66 17.75 1.47 -12.20
CA LEU A 66 17.58 2.64 -13.08
C LEU A 66 18.22 3.92 -12.52
N ARG A 67 18.70 3.90 -11.26
CA ARG A 67 19.34 5.04 -10.59
C ARG A 67 20.86 5.02 -10.71
N ASP A 68 21.44 3.89 -11.10
CA ASP A 68 22.86 3.72 -11.44
C ASP A 68 23.12 4.10 -12.91
#